data_AF-A0A0D0CX44-F1
#
_entry.id   AF-A0A0D0CX44-F1
#
_cell.length_a   1.000
_cell.length_b   1.000
_cell.length_c   1.000
_cell.angle_alpha   90.00
_cell.angle_beta   90.00
_cell.angle_gamma   90.00
#
_symmetry.space_group_name_H-M   'P 1'
#
loop_
_entity.id
_entity.type
_entity.pdbx_description
1 polymer ?
#
loop_
_entity_poly.entity_id
_entity_poly.type
_entity_poly.pdbx_seq_one_letter_code
_entity_poly.pdbx_strand_id
1 'polypeptide(L)' 'FRWVDCQLHSLHALKMPKAIHNALTRLPKDLDEIYSEILQKIDDANYDSVHHIFMWLMYAYEPLNLNQVADILAIDLEE' A
#
# COMPACT_ATOMS: atom_id res chain seq x y z
N PHE A 1 1.15 -14.89 5.56
CA PHE A 1 -0.01 -14.99 4.65
C PHE A 1 -0.22 -13.73 3.79
N ARG A 2 -0.08 -12.49 4.32
CA ARG A 2 -0.26 -11.25 3.52
C ARG A 2 0.59 -11.15 2.25
N TRP A 3 1.83 -11.63 2.28
CA TRP A 3 2.72 -11.60 1.10
C TRP A 3 2.12 -12.31 -0.12
N VAL A 4 1.64 -13.55 0.05
CA VAL A 4 1.02 -14.35 -1.01
C VAL A 4 -0.29 -13.70 -1.50
N ASP A 5 -1.07 -13.14 -0.58
CA ASP A 5 -2.31 -12.40 -0.90
C ASP A 5 -2.01 -11.18 -1.80
N CYS A 6 -1.00 -10.37 -1.45
CA CYS A 6 -0.57 -9.22 -2.25
C CYS A 6 -0.02 -9.62 -3.64
N GLN A 7 0.73 -10.72 -3.72
CA GLN A 7 1.21 -11.25 -5.00
C GLN A 7 0.06 -11.72 -5.89
N LEU A 8 -0.89 -12.48 -5.32
CA LEU A 8 -2.06 -12.95 -6.06
C LEU A 8 -2.95 -11.79 -6.52
N HIS A 9 -3.13 -10.78 -5.67
CA HIS A 9 -3.87 -9.56 -6.03
C HIS A 9 -3.22 -8.83 -7.22
N SER A 10 -1.90 -8.71 -7.21
CA SER A 10 -1.13 -8.08 -8.29
C SER A 10 -1.28 -8.85 -9.62
N LEU A 11 -1.30 -10.18 -9.56
CA LEU A 11 -1.52 -11.03 -10.74
C LEU A 11 -2.97 -10.97 -11.24
N HIS A 12 -3.95 -10.87 -10.33
CA HIS A 12 -5.36 -10.80 -10.68
C HIS A 12 -5.71 -9.57 -11.54
N ALA A 13 -4.97 -8.47 -11.39
CA ALA A 13 -5.14 -7.28 -12.23
C ALA A 13 -4.76 -7.51 -13.72
N LEU A 14 -3.99 -8.57 -14.02
CA LEU A 14 -3.46 -8.83 -15.35
C LEU A 14 -4.42 -9.70 -16.17
N LYS A 15 -4.80 -9.22 -17.36
CA LYS A 15 -5.79 -9.89 -18.23
C LYS A 15 -5.16 -10.75 -19.34
N MET A 16 -3.86 -10.59 -19.60
CA MET A 16 -3.18 -11.22 -20.72
C MET A 16 -2.20 -12.31 -20.24
N PRO A 17 -2.21 -13.52 -20.82
CA PRO A 17 -1.30 -14.60 -20.42
C PRO A 17 0.19 -14.22 -20.48
N LYS A 18 0.60 -13.44 -21.48
CA LYS A 18 1.99 -12.92 -21.57
C LYS A 18 2.33 -11.97 -20.42
N ALA A 19 1.40 -11.11 -20.02
CA ALA A 19 1.62 -10.18 -18.91
C ALA A 19 1.74 -10.95 -17.58
N ILE A 20 0.91 -11.97 -17.37
CA ILE A 20 0.99 -12.87 -16.21
C ILE A 20 2.36 -13.56 -16.18
N HIS A 21 2.80 -14.15 -17.30
CA HIS A 21 4.09 -14.84 -17.35
C HIS A 21 5.26 -13.89 -17.01
N ASN A 22 5.26 -12.68 -17.57
CA ASN A 22 6.27 -11.68 -17.25
C ASN A 22 6.23 -11.27 -15.77
N ALA A 23 5.03 -11.06 -15.20
CA ALA A 23 4.88 -10.70 -13.79
C ALA A 23 5.39 -11.81 -12.85
N LEU A 24 5.16 -13.08 -13.20
CA LEU A 24 5.69 -14.22 -12.44
C LEU A 24 7.23 -14.23 -12.39
N THR A 25 7.91 -13.70 -13.42
CA THR A 25 9.38 -13.58 -13.42
C THR A 25 9.91 -12.41 -12.59
N ARG A 26 9.05 -11.46 -12.22
CA ARG A 26 9.40 -10.22 -11.50
C ARG A 26 8.61 -10.10 -10.19
N LEU A 27 8.27 -11.23 -9.58
CA LEU A 27 7.56 -11.21 -8.32
C LEU A 27 8.47 -10.62 -7.23
N PRO A 28 7.95 -9.70 -6.40
CA PRO A 28 8.68 -9.17 -5.28
C PRO A 28 8.96 -10.29 -4.25
N LYS A 29 10.17 -10.28 -3.71
CA LYS A 29 10.76 -11.34 -2.90
C LYS A 29 10.18 -11.41 -1.49
N ASP A 30 9.74 -10.27 -0.97
CA ASP A 30 9.21 -10.11 0.38
C ASP A 30 8.14 -9.01 0.44
N LEU A 31 7.61 -8.77 1.63
CA LEU A 31 6.62 -7.71 1.87
C LEU A 31 7.23 -6.31 1.71
N ASP A 32 8.49 -6.13 2.10
CA ASP A 32 9.13 -4.81 2.10
C ASP A 32 9.29 -4.30 0.66
N GLU A 33 9.64 -5.18 -0.28
CA GLU A 33 9.70 -4.86 -1.71
C GLU A 33 8.31 -4.49 -2.27
N ILE A 34 7.25 -5.22 -1.87
CA ILE A 34 5.86 -4.89 -2.26
C ILE A 34 5.46 -3.51 -1.75
N TYR A 35 5.67 -3.23 -0.46
CA TYR A 35 5.30 -1.94 0.13
C TYR A 35 6.10 -0.80 -0.50
N SER A 36 7.39 -1.01 -0.76
CA SER A 36 8.24 -0.02 -1.44
C SER A 36 7.73 0.31 -2.84
N GLU A 37 7.38 -0.70 -3.65
CA GLU A 37 6.81 -0.47 -4.98
C GLU A 37 5.44 0.23 -4.94
N ILE A 38 4.60 -0.09 -3.96
CA ILE A 38 3.28 0.55 -3.81
C ILE A 38 3.46 2.00 -3.39
N LEU A 39 4.34 2.28 -2.43
CA LEU A 39 4.62 3.64 -1.96
C LEU A 39 5.19 4.52 -3.08
N GLN A 40 6.05 3.97 -3.94
CA GLN A 40 6.60 4.68 -5.10
C GLN A 40 5.56 5.01 -6.19
N LYS A 41 4.40 4.34 -6.20
CA LYS A 41 3.32 4.61 -7.16
C LYS A 41 2.37 5.70 -6.69
N ILE A 42 2.48 6.13 -5.44
CA ILE A 42 1.67 7.22 -4.89
C ILE A 42 2.17 8.52 -5.50
N ASP A 43 1.26 9.33 -6.02
CA ASP A 43 1.56 10.67 -6.52
C ASP A 43 2.14 11.54 -5.40
N ASP A 44 3.12 12.40 -5.71
CA ASP A 44 3.83 13.21 -4.72
C ASP A 44 2.86 14.07 -3.89
N ALA A 45 1.76 14.55 -4.51
CA ALA A 45 0.72 15.32 -3.86
C ALA A 45 -0.03 14.56 -2.74
N ASN A 46 -0.01 13.22 -2.77
CA ASN A 46 -0.67 12.36 -1.79
C ASN A 46 0.32 11.64 -0.86
N TYR A 47 1.63 11.76 -1.12
CA TYR A 47 2.64 11.00 -0.41
C TYR A 47 2.58 11.22 1.10
N ASP A 48 2.54 12.48 1.54
CA ASP A 48 2.53 12.83 2.96
C ASP A 48 1.26 12.34 3.66
N SER A 49 0.11 12.47 3.01
CA SER A 49 -1.17 11.95 3.52
C SER A 49 -1.12 10.44 3.70
N VAL A 50 -0.66 9.70 2.69
CA VAL A 50 -0.59 8.23 2.76
C VAL A 50 0.44 7.77 3.78
N HIS A 51 1.58 8.46 3.88
CA HIS A 51 2.60 8.19 4.89
C HIS A 51 2.04 8.36 6.31
N HIS A 52 1.29 9.44 6.57
CA HIS A 52 0.62 9.66 7.86
C HIS A 52 -0.38 8.54 8.17
N ILE A 53 -1.22 8.14 7.21
CA ILE A 53 -2.15 7.02 7.41
C ILE A 53 -1.39 5.74 7.80
N PHE A 54 -0.30 5.41 7.10
CA PHE A 54 0.47 4.20 7.42
C PHE A 54 1.12 4.26 8.80
N MET A 55 1.64 5.43 9.19
CA MET A 55 2.15 5.64 10.54
C MET A 55 1.05 5.38 11.58
N TRP A 56 -0.13 5.97 11.42
CA TRP A 56 -1.25 5.76 12.33
C TRP A 56 -1.73 4.31 12.36
N LEU A 57 -1.80 3.63 11.21
CA LEU A 57 -2.14 2.21 11.16
C LEU A 57 -1.14 1.31 11.89
N MET A 58 0.14 1.68 11.92
CA MET A 58 1.18 0.96 12.64
C MET A 58 1.14 1.20 14.16
N TYR A 59 0.85 2.44 14.59
CA TYR A 59 0.93 2.83 16.00
C TYR A 59 -0.40 2.85 16.74
N ALA A 60 -1.54 2.76 16.05
CA ALA A 60 -2.84 2.77 16.70
C ALA A 60 -3.00 1.58 17.65
N TYR A 61 -3.48 1.88 18.86
CA TYR A 61 -3.75 0.88 19.89
C TYR A 61 -4.88 -0.09 19.49
N GLU A 62 -5.85 0.40 18.73
CA GLU A 62 -6.96 -0.37 18.18
C GLU A 62 -7.10 -0.15 16.66
N PRO A 63 -7.69 -1.09 15.91
CA PRO A 63 -7.92 -0.92 14.48
C PRO A 63 -8.72 0.35 14.17
N LEU A 64 -8.16 1.22 13.33
CA LEU A 64 -8.82 2.46 12.92
C LEU A 64 -9.99 2.17 11.97
N ASN A 65 -11.10 2.86 12.20
CA ASN A 65 -12.21 2.90 11.26
C ASN A 65 -12.05 4.05 10.24
N LEU A 66 -12.85 4.02 9.18
CA LEU A 66 -12.72 4.99 8.09
C LEU A 66 -12.93 6.45 8.53
N ASN A 67 -13.82 6.70 9.49
CA ASN A 67 -14.04 8.05 10.01
C ASN A 67 -12.80 8.54 10.77
N GLN A 68 -12.18 7.69 11.58
CA GLN A 68 -10.96 8.04 12.30
C GLN A 68 -9.80 8.33 11.35
N VAL A 69 -9.68 7.57 10.24
CA VAL A 69 -8.67 7.86 9.21
C VAL A 69 -8.93 9.21 8.53
N ALA A 70 -10.19 9.55 8.27
CA ALA A 70 -10.55 10.86 7.72
C ALA A 70 -10.24 12.00 8.69
N ASP A 71 -10.53 11.82 9.97
CA ASP A 71 -10.21 12.79 11.02
C ASP A 71 -8.69 12.99 11.13
N ILE A 72 -7.91 11.91 11.08
CA ILE A 72 -6.43 11.96 11.08
C ILE A 72 -5.89 12.78 9.90
N LEU A 73 -6.45 12.59 8.70
CA LEU A 73 -6.04 13.34 7.51
C LEU A 73 -6.42 14.82 7.57
N ALA A 74 -7.41 15.18 8.38
CA ALA A 74 -7.79 16.57 8.61
C ALA A 74 -6.90 17.28 9.65
N ILE A 75 -6.03 16.54 10.36
CA ILE A 75 -5.05 17.11 11.27
C ILE A 75 -3.87 17.60 10.42
N ASP A 76 -3.79 18.91 10.24
CA ASP A 76 -2.59 19.55 9.73
C ASP A 76 -1.56 19.62 10.86
N LEU A 77 -0.42 18.93 10.68
CA LEU A 77 0.70 18.95 11.63
C LEU A 77 1.74 20.03 11.25
N GLU A 78 1.49 20.81 10.20
CA GLU A 78 2.27 22.01 9.90
C GLU A 78 1.85 23.17 10.82
N GLU A 79 2.55 23.29 11.95
CA GLU A 79 2.66 24.53 12.73
C GLU A 79 4.13 24.97 12.82
#